data_AF-A0A7X9GRW1-F1
#
_entry.id   AF-A0A7X9GRW1-F1
#
_cell.length_a   1.000
_cell.length_b   1.000
_cell.length_c   1.000
_cell.angle_alpha   90.00
_cell.angle_beta   90.00
_cell.angle_gamma   90.00
#
_symmetry.space_group_name_H-M   'P 1'
#
loop_
_entity.id
_entity.type
_entity.pdbx_description
1 polymer ?
#
loop_
_entity_poly.entity_id
_entity_poly.type
_entity_poly.pdbx_seq_one_letter_code
_entity_poly.pdbx_strand_id
1 'polypeptide(L)'
;ESPISDLNILFYNTLFDENASCHMALGRAYPMNLKNGTEMDAEALKANHANDSILHEDFMFGSACMHAVGVTYDGEEIDIIVDGNIVI
;
A
#
# COMPACT_ATOMS: atom_id res chain seq x y z
N GLU A 1 -4.94 -12.87 6.96
CA GLU A 1 -3.90 -13.29 7.94
C GLU A 1 -2.52 -13.35 7.30
N SER A 2 -1.50 -12.84 8.00
CA SER A 2 -0.09 -12.82 7.57
C SER A 2 0.75 -13.62 8.57
N PRO A 3 1.51 -14.64 8.13
CA PRO A 3 2.35 -15.44 9.03
C PRO A 3 3.39 -14.62 9.81
N ILE A 4 3.79 -13.46 9.30
CA ILE A 4 4.74 -12.57 9.99
C ILE A 4 4.02 -11.81 11.11
N SER A 5 2.79 -11.36 10.88
CA SER A 5 1.96 -10.69 11.89
C SER A 5 1.67 -11.60 13.07
N ASP A 6 1.38 -12.88 12.81
CA ASP A 6 1.03 -13.88 13.82
C ASP A 6 2.17 -14.16 14.82
N LEU A 7 3.42 -13.86 14.44
CA LEU A 7 4.57 -13.98 15.34
C LEU A 7 4.51 -12.98 16.49
N ASN A 8 3.73 -11.90 16.37
CA ASN A 8 3.61 -10.83 17.38
C ASN A 8 4.97 -10.26 17.82
N ILE A 9 5.88 -10.07 16.86
CA ILE A 9 7.21 -9.49 17.06
C ILE A 9 7.28 -8.16 16.31
N LEU A 10 7.81 -7.13 16.97
CA LEU A 10 8.27 -5.91 16.32
C LEU A 10 9.73 -6.11 15.90
N PHE A 11 10.00 -6.13 14.59
CA PHE A 11 11.31 -6.49 14.06
C PHE A 11 12.28 -5.31 13.98
N TYR A 12 11.77 -4.07 14.07
CA TYR A 12 12.55 -2.85 13.82
C TYR A 12 13.26 -2.88 12.46
N ASN A 13 12.58 -3.46 11.48
CA ASN A 13 13.12 -3.64 10.13
C ASN A 13 11.98 -3.56 9.13
N THR A 14 12.11 -2.61 8.19
CA THR A 14 11.07 -2.31 7.20
C THR A 14 10.61 -3.56 6.47
N LEU A 15 11.52 -4.40 5.97
CA LEU A 15 11.16 -5.59 5.19
C LEU A 15 10.25 -6.56 5.98
N PHE A 16 10.50 -6.75 7.27
CA PHE A 16 9.64 -7.63 8.07
C PHE A 16 8.35 -6.92 8.49
N ASP A 17 8.46 -5.70 9.00
CA ASP A 17 7.33 -4.99 9.57
C ASP A 17 6.31 -4.56 8.49
N GLU A 18 6.75 -4.21 7.27
CA GLU A 18 5.87 -3.88 6.13
C GLU A 18 5.06 -5.09 5.65
N ASN A 19 5.55 -6.31 5.89
CA ASN A 19 4.87 -7.56 5.54
C ASN A 19 4.06 -8.12 6.72
N ALA A 20 4.15 -7.50 7.91
CA ALA A 20 3.36 -7.83 9.10
C ALA A 20 2.08 -6.99 9.21
N SER A 21 1.98 -5.88 8.46
CA SER A 21 0.92 -4.88 8.55
C SER A 21 0.70 -4.20 7.20
N CYS A 22 -0.51 -3.68 6.95
CA CYS A 22 -0.68 -2.68 5.89
C CYS A 22 0.24 -1.48 6.13
N HIS A 23 0.78 -0.95 5.03
CA HIS A 23 1.72 0.16 5.02
C HIS A 23 1.40 1.13 3.89
N MET A 24 1.89 2.36 4.04
CA MET A 24 1.92 3.38 2.99
C MET A 24 3.35 3.88 2.86
N ALA A 25 3.72 4.31 1.66
CA ALA A 25 5.03 4.86 1.38
C ALA A 25 4.94 6.38 1.18
N LEU A 26 5.81 7.14 1.85
CA LEU A 26 6.07 8.53 1.51
C LEU A 26 7.16 8.59 0.44
N GLY A 27 6.88 9.29 -0.67
CA GLY A 27 7.86 9.54 -1.71
C GLY A 27 7.60 8.77 -3.01
N ARG A 28 8.65 8.23 -3.61
CA ARG A 28 8.66 7.83 -5.02
C ARG A 28 7.73 6.65 -5.29
N ALA A 29 6.83 6.78 -6.26
CA ALA A 29 6.01 5.68 -6.73
C ALA A 29 6.82 4.75 -7.66
N TYR A 30 6.56 3.45 -7.60
CA TYR A 30 7.14 2.50 -8.54
C TYR A 30 6.39 2.53 -9.89
N PRO A 31 7.09 2.72 -11.03
CA PRO A 31 6.44 2.80 -12.35
C PRO A 31 5.59 1.58 -12.72
N MET A 32 5.96 0.39 -12.22
CA MET A 32 5.22 -0.86 -12.44
C MET A 32 3.80 -0.88 -11.84
N ASN A 33 3.48 0.05 -10.93
CA ASN A 33 2.13 0.19 -10.36
C ASN A 33 1.18 0.95 -11.30
N LEU A 34 1.68 1.51 -12.41
CA LEU A 34 0.88 2.09 -13.47
C LEU A 34 0.87 1.17 -14.68
N LYS A 35 -0.29 1.08 -15.35
CA LYS A 35 -0.42 0.33 -16.60
C LYS A 35 0.55 0.89 -17.64
N ASN A 36 1.45 0.05 -18.14
CA ASN A 36 2.55 0.40 -19.04
C ASN A 36 3.56 1.43 -18.45
N GLY A 37 3.58 1.65 -17.14
CA GLY A 37 4.41 2.69 -16.52
C GLY A 37 5.92 2.45 -16.65
N THR A 38 6.36 1.21 -16.80
CA THR A 38 7.77 0.89 -17.06
C THR A 38 8.29 1.36 -18.43
N GLU A 39 7.37 1.69 -19.34
CA GLU A 39 7.68 2.22 -20.68
C GLU A 39 7.60 3.75 -20.73
N MET A 40 7.12 4.39 -19.66
CA MET A 40 6.95 5.83 -19.57
C MET A 40 8.25 6.53 -19.14
N ASP A 41 8.49 7.71 -19.69
CA ASP A 41 9.53 8.61 -19.18
C ASP A 41 9.03 9.37 -17.92
N ALA A 42 9.92 10.16 -17.31
CA ALA A 42 9.62 10.87 -16.06
C ALA A 42 8.45 11.87 -16.20
N GLU A 43 8.34 12.56 -17.33
CA GLU A 43 7.26 13.52 -17.57
C GLU A 43 5.93 12.81 -17.77
N ALA A 44 5.91 11.69 -18.51
CA ALA A 44 4.72 10.85 -18.67
C ALA A 44 4.28 10.22 -17.34
N LEU A 45 5.21 9.74 -16.50
CA LEU A 45 4.90 9.23 -15.17
C LEU A 45 4.26 10.30 -14.29
N LYS A 46 4.84 11.50 -14.27
CA LYS A 46 4.31 12.64 -13.52
C LYS A 46 2.93 13.08 -14.03
N ALA A 47 2.72 13.07 -15.35
CA ALA A 47 1.42 13.35 -15.96
C ALA A 47 0.35 12.31 -15.59
N ASN A 48 0.76 11.07 -15.28
CA ASN A 48 -0.10 10.01 -14.76
C ASN A 48 -0.14 9.96 -13.22
N HIS A 49 0.22 11.07 -12.56
CA HIS A 49 0.17 11.22 -11.09
C HIS A 49 1.09 10.27 -10.30
N ALA A 50 2.11 9.69 -10.94
CA ALA A 50 3.17 9.00 -10.19
C ALA A 50 3.95 10.04 -9.38
N ASN A 51 4.01 9.84 -8.06
CA ASN A 51 4.77 10.72 -7.19
C ASN A 51 6.29 10.56 -7.45
N ASP A 52 6.99 11.68 -7.61
CA ASP A 52 8.43 11.71 -7.84
C ASP A 52 9.17 12.25 -6.61
N SER A 53 10.20 11.53 -6.18
CA SER A 53 10.99 11.83 -4.99
C SER A 53 12.31 11.07 -5.03
N ILE A 54 13.28 11.55 -4.25
CA ILE A 54 14.54 10.84 -4.01
C ILE A 54 14.34 9.73 -2.97
N LEU A 55 13.34 9.88 -2.09
CA LEU A 55 13.05 8.95 -1.00
C LEU A 55 11.85 8.06 -1.31
N HIS A 56 11.81 6.91 -0.65
CA HIS A 56 10.67 6.01 -0.55
C HIS A 56 10.72 5.42 0.86
N GLU A 57 9.80 5.85 1.72
CA GLU A 57 9.83 5.51 3.15
C GLU A 57 8.50 4.89 3.56
N ASP A 58 8.52 3.59 3.80
CA ASP A 58 7.38 2.81 4.25
C ASP A 58 7.13 3.00 5.74
N PHE A 59 5.85 3.18 6.08
CA PHE A 59 5.39 3.17 7.45
C PHE A 59 4.11 2.34 7.59
N MET A 60 4.04 1.61 8.69
CA MET A 60 2.97 0.65 8.96
C MET A 60 1.85 1.32 9.74
N PHE A 61 0.60 1.06 9.36
CA PHE A 61 -0.60 1.61 10.02
C PHE A 61 -1.72 0.58 10.23
N GLY A 62 -1.57 -0.63 9.69
CA GLY A 62 -2.54 -1.70 9.84
C GLY A 62 -2.70 -2.17 11.28
N SER A 63 -3.88 -2.68 11.61
CA SER A 63 -4.19 -3.25 12.93
C SER A 63 -5.36 -4.23 12.84
N ALA A 64 -5.56 -5.01 13.90
CA ALA A 64 -6.68 -5.95 14.02
C ALA A 64 -8.07 -5.30 14.06
N CYS A 65 -8.15 -3.97 14.28
CA CYS A 65 -9.40 -3.22 14.24
C CYS A 65 -9.52 -2.34 12.99
N MET A 66 -8.68 -2.56 11.99
CA MET A 66 -8.70 -1.77 10.75
C MET A 66 -9.91 -2.16 9.90
N HIS A 67 -10.60 -1.15 9.39
CA HIS A 67 -11.65 -1.28 8.39
C HIS A 67 -11.29 -0.41 7.18
N ALA A 68 -11.41 -0.96 5.98
CA ALA A 68 -11.11 -0.26 4.74
C ALA A 68 -12.18 -0.57 3.69
N VAL A 69 -12.72 0.49 3.09
CA VAL A 69 -13.70 0.43 2.01
C VAL A 69 -13.06 0.85 0.70
N GLY A 70 -13.38 0.14 -0.37
CA GLY A 70 -13.13 0.54 -1.74
C GLY A 70 -14.33 1.34 -2.25
N VAL A 71 -14.09 2.45 -2.93
CA VAL A 71 -15.14 3.27 -3.54
C VAL A 71 -15.04 3.15 -5.05
N THR A 72 -16.11 2.70 -5.70
CA THR A 72 -16.18 2.56 -7.16
C THR A 72 -16.33 3.92 -7.85
N TYR A 73 -16.21 3.96 -9.18
CA TYR A 73 -16.38 5.19 -9.96
C TYR A 73 -17.80 5.79 -9.89
N ASP A 74 -18.81 4.97 -9.65
CA ASP A 74 -20.20 5.38 -9.43
C ASP A 74 -20.55 5.61 -7.96
N GLY A 75 -19.58 5.47 -7.05
CA GLY A 75 -19.71 5.81 -5.64
C GLY A 75 -20.27 4.69 -4.75
N GLU A 76 -20.36 3.46 -5.24
CA GLU A 76 -20.65 2.29 -4.41
C GLU A 76 -19.47 2.02 -3.48
N GLU A 77 -19.77 1.79 -2.20
CA GLU A 77 -18.78 1.39 -1.20
C GLU A 77 -18.79 -0.12 -1.03
N ILE A 78 -17.61 -0.73 -1.11
CA ILE A 78 -17.40 -2.17 -0.97
C ILE A 78 -16.39 -2.40 0.14
N ASP A 79 -16.74 -3.24 1.12
CA ASP A 79 -15.81 -3.64 2.16
C ASP A 79 -14.65 -4.44 1.56
N ILE A 80 -13.41 -3.97 1.77
CA ILE A 80 -12.19 -4.65 1.33
C ILE A 80 -11.51 -5.31 2.51
N ILE A 81 -11.42 -4.60 3.64
CA ILE A 81 -10.82 -5.07 4.87
C ILE A 81 -11.78 -4.86 6.03
N VAL A 82 -12.09 -5.89 6.81
CA VAL A 82 -12.89 -5.84 8.04
C VAL A 82 -12.11 -6.55 9.15
N ASP A 83 -12.05 -5.96 10.35
CA ASP A 83 -11.28 -6.48 11.49
C ASP A 83 -9.84 -6.89 11.10
N GLY A 84 -9.19 -6.03 10.31
CA GLY A 84 -7.82 -6.23 9.83
C GLY A 84 -7.62 -7.31 8.77
N ASN A 85 -8.68 -7.97 8.29
CA ASN A 85 -8.60 -9.04 7.30
C ASN A 85 -9.31 -8.70 6.00
N ILE A 86 -8.75 -9.15 4.87
CA ILE A 86 -9.37 -9.00 3.55
C ILE A 86 -10.62 -9.89 3.47
N VAL A 87 -11.74 -9.35 2.99
CA VAL A 87 -13.06 -10.04 2.98
C VAL A 87 -13.66 -10.29 1.58
N ILE A 88 -12.91 -9.98 0.53
CA ILE A 88 -13.31 -10.19 -0.88
C ILE A 88 -12.73 -11.46 -1.48
#